data_AF-A0A738NXR7-F1
#
_entry.id   AF-A0A738NXR7-F1
#
_cell.length_a   1.000
_cell.length_b   1.000
_cell.length_c   1.000
_cell.angle_alpha   90.00
_cell.angle_beta   90.00
_cell.angle_gamma   90.00
#
_symmetry.space_group_name_H-M   'P 1'
#
loop_
_entity.id
_entity.type
_entity.pdbx_description
1 polymer ?
#
loop_
_entity_poly.entity_id
_entity_poly.type
_entity_poly.pdbx_seq_one_letter_code
_entity_poly.pdbx_strand_id
1 'polypeptide(L)'
;MKILIMGAFGFLGSRLTSYFESRHTVIGLARKRNNEATINNIIYTTENNWIEKILEFEPNIIINTIACYGRHNEPATALIESNILMPIRVLESISSLDAVFINCGTS
;
A
#
# COMPACT_ATOMS: atom_id res chain seq x y z
N MET A 1 -1.35 -3.59 -16.86
CA MET A 1 -2.25 -3.34 -15.72
C MET A 1 -1.61 -2.30 -14.82
N LYS A 2 -2.43 -1.49 -14.15
CA LYS A 2 -2.00 -0.57 -13.11
C LYS A 2 -2.13 -1.24 -11.75
N ILE A 3 -1.04 -1.33 -10.99
CA ILE A 3 -0.99 -2.06 -9.71
C ILE A 3 -0.58 -1.12 -8.60
N LEU A 4 -1.40 -1.07 -7.54
CA LEU A 4 -1.08 -0.39 -6.29
C LEU A 4 -0.55 -1.41 -5.28
N ILE A 5 0.66 -1.21 -4.76
CA ILE A 5 1.24 -2.02 -3.68
C ILE A 5 1.22 -1.23 -2.37
N MET A 6 0.35 -1.59 -1.43
CA MET A 6 0.34 -0.97 -0.11
C MET A 6 1.40 -1.62 0.79
N GLY A 7 2.19 -0.81 1.48
CA GLY A 7 3.35 -1.30 2.24
C GLY A 7 4.57 -1.52 1.34
N ALA A 8 4.77 -0.67 0.33
CA ALA A 8 5.77 -0.85 -0.73
C ALA A 8 7.23 -0.96 -0.23
N PHE A 9 7.57 -0.42 0.92
CA PHE A 9 8.91 -0.57 1.51
C PHE A 9 9.04 -1.78 2.46
N GLY A 10 7.95 -2.50 2.71
CA GLY A 10 7.97 -3.71 3.54
C GLY A 10 8.71 -4.86 2.84
N PHE A 11 9.01 -5.91 3.62
CA PHE A 11 9.71 -7.09 3.13
C PHE A 11 9.04 -7.74 1.90
N LEU A 12 7.72 -7.94 1.95
CA LEU A 12 6.97 -8.50 0.82
C LEU A 12 6.69 -7.42 -0.25
N GLY A 13 6.21 -6.25 0.17
CA GLY A 13 5.84 -5.16 -0.73
C GLY A 13 6.97 -4.77 -1.69
N SER A 14 8.19 -4.59 -1.18
CA SER A 14 9.35 -4.21 -2.01
C SER A 14 9.67 -5.23 -3.10
N ARG A 15 9.61 -6.53 -2.78
CA ARG A 15 9.81 -7.61 -3.76
C ARG A 15 8.72 -7.65 -4.81
N LEU A 16 7.46 -7.49 -4.40
CA LEU A 16 6.33 -7.45 -5.34
C LEU A 16 6.44 -6.23 -6.26
N THR A 17 6.77 -5.06 -5.72
CA THR A 17 7.01 -3.85 -6.52
C THR A 17 8.08 -4.10 -7.57
N SER A 18 9.28 -4.55 -7.18
CA SER A 18 10.37 -4.82 -8.14
C SER A 18 10.01 -5.90 -9.16
N TYR A 19 9.29 -6.94 -8.75
CA TYR A 19 8.87 -8.01 -9.64
C TYR A 19 7.89 -7.52 -10.72
N PHE A 20 6.90 -6.71 -10.33
CA PHE A 20 5.85 -6.25 -11.23
C PHE A 20 6.24 -5.03 -12.07
N GLU A 21 7.15 -4.16 -11.62
CA GLU A 21 7.58 -2.96 -12.36
C GLU A 21 8.14 -3.28 -13.76
N SER A 22 8.73 -4.46 -13.94
CA SER A 22 9.22 -4.91 -15.25
C SER A 22 8.13 -5.26 -16.27
N ARG A 23 6.87 -5.38 -15.85
CA ARG A 23 5.75 -5.91 -16.66
C ARG A 23 4.50 -5.03 -16.64
N HIS A 24 4.37 -4.19 -15.62
CA HIS A 24 3.15 -3.44 -15.30
C HIS A 24 3.49 -2.05 -14.80
N THR A 25 2.51 -1.14 -14.85
CA THR A 25 2.65 0.18 -14.22
C THR A 25 2.38 0.00 -12.73
N VAL A 26 3.39 0.20 -11.90
CA VAL A 26 3.29 0.00 -10.45
C VAL A 26 3.45 1.33 -9.73
N ILE A 27 2.63 1.54 -8.70
CA ILE A 27 2.82 2.59 -7.72
C ILE A 27 2.75 1.98 -6.32
N GLY A 28 3.63 2.43 -5.42
CA GLY A 28 3.62 2.02 -4.03
C GLY A 28 2.85 3.00 -3.14
N LEU A 29 2.30 2.51 -2.04
CA LEU A 29 1.78 3.34 -0.94
C LEU A 29 2.62 3.11 0.32
N ALA A 30 3.14 4.18 0.90
CA ALA A 30 3.99 4.13 2.08
C ALA A 30 3.67 5.25 3.09
N ARG A 31 3.93 4.98 4.38
CA ARG A 31 3.69 5.97 5.45
C ARG A 31 4.78 7.04 5.56
N LYS A 32 6.04 6.66 5.32
CA LYS A 32 7.20 7.54 5.46
C LYS A 32 8.12 7.35 4.28
N ARG A 33 8.82 8.43 3.90
CA ARG A 33 9.89 8.37 2.89
C ARG A 33 11.00 7.45 3.37
N ASN A 34 11.41 6.54 2.50
CA ASN A 34 12.60 5.72 2.70
C ASN A 34 13.65 6.20 1.70
N ASN A 35 14.67 6.91 2.19
CA ASN A 35 15.70 7.49 1.33
C ASN A 35 16.65 6.44 0.71
N GLU A 36 16.63 5.21 1.24
CA GLU A 36 17.43 4.09 0.72
C GLU A 36 16.63 3.22 -0.27
N ALA A 37 15.34 3.48 -0.42
CA ALA A 37 14.51 2.68 -1.32
C ALA A 37 14.76 3.06 -2.79
N THR A 38 14.86 2.05 -3.64
CA THR A 38 15.02 2.19 -5.10
C THR A 38 13.69 2.38 -5.85
N ILE A 39 12.57 2.41 -5.12
CA ILE A 39 11.22 2.54 -5.70
C ILE A 39 10.93 4.02 -5.93
N ASN A 40 10.78 4.40 -7.19
CA ASN A 40 10.64 5.81 -7.59
C ASN A 40 9.18 6.30 -7.54
N ASN A 41 8.20 5.42 -7.78
CA ASN A 41 6.79 5.77 -7.83
C ASN A 41 6.08 5.41 -6.52
N ILE A 42 6.03 6.37 -5.59
CA ILE A 42 5.41 6.21 -4.27
C ILE A 42 4.41 7.33 -3.99
N ILE A 43 3.22 6.97 -3.53
CA ILE A 43 2.27 7.83 -2.84
C ILE A 43 2.55 7.75 -1.34
N TYR A 44 2.66 8.89 -0.68
CA TYR A 44 2.87 8.94 0.77
C TYR A 44 1.59 9.26 1.51
N THR A 45 1.21 8.45 2.49
CA THR A 45 -0.03 8.67 3.28
C THR A 45 0.02 9.91 4.17
N THR A 46 1.19 10.56 4.27
CA THR A 46 1.37 11.86 4.96
C THR A 46 0.99 13.05 4.08
N GLU A 47 0.79 12.86 2.78
CA GLU A 47 0.35 13.90 1.86
C GLU A 47 -1.16 14.07 1.99
N ASN A 48 -1.67 15.30 2.06
CA ASN A 48 -3.10 15.53 2.29
C ASN A 48 -4.01 14.93 1.19
N ASN A 49 -3.48 14.74 -0.02
CA ASN A 49 -4.24 14.27 -1.18
C ASN A 49 -3.88 12.84 -1.63
N TRP A 50 -3.41 11.99 -0.70
CA TRP A 50 -2.92 10.66 -1.05
C TRP A 50 -4.01 9.74 -1.60
N ILE A 51 -5.27 9.93 -1.20
CA ILE A 51 -6.42 9.15 -1.71
C ILE A 51 -6.71 9.56 -3.15
N GLU A 52 -6.75 10.86 -3.43
CA GLU A 52 -6.97 11.41 -4.76
C GLU A 52 -5.92 10.89 -5.74
N LYS A 53 -4.65 10.80 -5.30
CA LYS A 53 -3.58 10.19 -6.12
C LYS A 53 -3.82 8.72 -6.42
N ILE A 54 -4.43 7.95 -5.51
CA ILE A 54 -4.83 6.56 -5.78
C ILE A 54 -5.95 6.53 -6.83
N LEU A 55 -6.93 7.42 -6.70
CA LEU A 55 -8.06 7.50 -7.64
C LEU A 55 -7.62 7.95 -9.02
N GLU A 56 -6.77 8.96 -9.13
CA GLU A 56 -6.14 9.41 -10.38
C GLU A 56 -5.28 8.32 -11.03
N PHE A 57 -4.63 7.49 -10.21
CA PHE A 57 -3.88 6.35 -10.71
C PHE A 57 -4.80 5.29 -11.32
N GLU A 58 -6.03 5.12 -10.83
CA GLU A 58 -7.02 4.12 -11.27
C GLU A 58 -6.46 2.68 -11.30
N PRO A 59 -6.04 2.12 -10.16
CA PRO A 59 -5.46 0.78 -10.12
C PRO A 59 -6.47 -0.29 -10.56
N ASN A 60 -6.03 -1.26 -11.35
CA ASN A 60 -6.80 -2.48 -11.65
C ASN A 60 -6.66 -3.52 -10.53
N ILE A 61 -5.51 -3.50 -9.85
CA ILE A 61 -5.18 -4.43 -8.76
C ILE A 61 -4.57 -3.64 -7.61
N ILE A 62 -5.05 -3.91 -6.40
CA ILE A 62 -4.53 -3.34 -5.16
C ILE A 62 -4.09 -4.51 -4.28
N ILE A 63 -2.80 -4.54 -3.91
CA ILE A 63 -2.23 -5.58 -3.07
C ILE A 63 -1.85 -4.96 -1.73
N ASN A 64 -2.59 -5.29 -0.67
CA ASN A 64 -2.27 -4.86 0.68
C ASN A 64 -1.25 -5.79 1.33
N THR A 65 -0.04 -5.27 1.54
CA THR A 65 1.04 -5.95 2.29
C THR A 65 1.39 -5.24 3.59
N ILE A 66 0.60 -4.23 4.00
CA ILE A 66 0.79 -3.55 5.29
C ILE A 66 0.47 -4.54 6.41
N ALA A 67 1.43 -4.69 7.33
CA ALA A 67 1.25 -5.43 8.56
C ALA A 67 2.05 -4.77 9.69
N CYS A 68 1.39 -4.56 10.83
CA CYS A 68 1.99 -4.28 12.11
C CYS A 68 1.83 -5.52 12.99
N TYR A 69 2.96 -6.04 13.49
CA TYR A 69 2.99 -7.27 14.27
C TYR A 69 3.06 -7.02 15.78
N GLY A 70 3.01 -5.76 16.23
CA GLY A 70 3.15 -5.42 17.65
C GLY A 70 4.58 -5.66 18.17
N ARG A 71 5.59 -5.60 17.30
CA ARG A 71 6.98 -5.84 17.69
C ARG A 71 7.58 -4.57 18.29
N HIS A 72 8.68 -4.70 19.04
CA HIS A 72 9.43 -3.55 19.56
C HIS A 72 8.58 -2.51 20.32
N ASN A 73 7.62 -2.98 21.14
CA ASN A 73 6.69 -2.13 21.89
C ASN A 73 5.80 -1.21 21.02
N GLU A 74 5.48 -1.62 19.79
CA GLU A 74 4.43 -0.97 19.00
C GLU A 74 3.10 -0.94 19.79
N PRO A 75 2.43 0.21 19.91
CA PRO A 75 1.20 0.31 20.69
C PRO A 75 0.06 -0.44 20.01
N ALA A 76 -0.92 -0.91 20.79
CA ALA A 76 -2.13 -1.58 20.29
C ALA A 76 -2.86 -0.75 19.21
N THR A 77 -2.83 0.58 19.34
CA THR A 77 -3.39 1.51 18.36
C THR A 77 -2.72 1.39 16.99
N ALA A 78 -1.41 1.12 16.92
CA ALA A 78 -0.69 0.93 15.66
C ALA A 78 -1.12 -0.35 14.92
N LEU A 79 -1.50 -1.41 15.66
CA LEU A 79 -2.07 -2.62 15.07
C LEU A 79 -3.42 -2.32 14.41
N ILE A 80 -4.30 -1.60 15.10
CA ILE A 80 -5.61 -1.22 14.56
C ILE A 80 -5.48 -0.29 13.36
N GLU A 81 -4.66 0.76 13.47
CA GLU A 81 -4.46 1.71 12.37
C GLU A 81 -3.88 1.01 11.13
N SER A 82 -2.85 0.17 11.30
CA SER A 82 -2.14 -0.42 10.15
C SER A 82 -2.89 -1.59 9.52
N ASN A 83 -3.45 -2.48 10.34
CA ASN A 83 -3.98 -3.76 9.87
C ASN A 83 -5.47 -3.70 9.52
N ILE A 84 -6.21 -2.73 10.09
CA ILE A 84 -7.67 -2.63 9.93
C ILE A 84 -8.05 -1.32 9.26
N LEU A 85 -7.74 -0.17 9.86
CA LEU A 85 -8.27 1.11 9.39
C LEU A 85 -7.65 1.54 8.06
N MET A 86 -6.34 1.35 7.87
CA MET A 86 -5.66 1.70 6.63
C MET A 86 -6.21 0.95 5.40
N PRO A 87 -6.32 -0.40 5.40
CA PRO A 87 -6.90 -1.11 4.25
C PRO A 87 -8.38 -0.77 4.04
N ILE A 88 -9.17 -0.56 5.11
CA ILE A 88 -10.58 -0.13 4.98
C ILE A 88 -10.67 1.24 4.30
N ARG A 89 -9.89 2.24 4.73
CA ARG A 89 -9.88 3.57 4.11
C ARG A 89 -9.61 3.50 2.60
N VAL A 90 -8.66 2.67 2.18
CA VAL A 90 -8.38 2.45 0.75
C VAL A 90 -9.56 1.78 0.06
N LEU A 91 -10.08 0.69 0.64
CA LEU A 91 -11.18 -0.09 0.08
C LEU A 91 -12.45 0.76 -0.11
N GLU A 92 -12.78 1.61 0.87
CA GLU A 92 -13.91 2.53 0.80
C GLU A 92 -13.69 3.62 -0.27
N SER A 93 -12.46 4.13 -0.38
CA SER A 93 -12.13 5.17 -1.35
C SER A 93 -12.23 4.69 -2.79
N ILE A 94 -11.85 3.43 -3.05
CA ILE A 94 -11.81 2.85 -4.40
C ILE A 94 -13.11 2.14 -4.80
N SER A 95 -14.21 2.34 -4.08
CA SER A 95 -15.49 1.66 -4.34
C SER A 95 -16.10 1.94 -5.71
N SER A 96 -15.69 3.04 -6.37
CA SER A 96 -16.10 3.41 -7.74
C SER A 96 -15.23 2.79 -8.82
N LEU A 97 -14.10 2.15 -8.46
CA LEU A 97 -13.17 1.54 -9.40
C LEU A 97 -13.52 0.06 -9.60
N ASP A 98 -13.40 -0.42 -10.84
CA ASP A 98 -13.40 -1.85 -11.14
C ASP A 98 -12.00 -2.44 -10.84
N ALA A 99 -11.73 -2.65 -9.56
CA ALA A 99 -10.43 -3.05 -9.05
C ALA A 99 -10.52 -4.30 -8.17
N VAL A 100 -9.53 -5.19 -8.32
CA VAL A 100 -9.36 -6.35 -7.43
C VAL A 100 -8.53 -5.95 -6.22
N PHE A 101 -9.07 -6.13 -5.01
CA PHE A 101 -8.36 -5.90 -3.76
C PHE A 101 -7.90 -7.23 -3.14
N ILE A 102 -6.58 -7.40 -2.97
CA ILE A 102 -5.95 -8.58 -2.38
C ILE A 102 -5.36 -8.19 -1.03
N ASN A 103 -5.88 -8.76 0.05
CA ASN A 103 -5.35 -8.58 1.40
C ASN A 103 -4.41 -9.73 1.78
N CYS A 104 -3.12 -9.46 1.99
CA CYS A 104 -2.17 -10.46 2.46
C CYS A 104 -2.29 -10.66 3.98
N GLY A 105 -3.18 -11.58 4.39
CA GLY A 105 -3.32 -12.01 5.78
C GLY A 105 -2.27 -13.03 6.23
N THR A 106 -2.46 -13.56 7.43
CA THR A 106 -1.68 -14.67 8.00
C THR A 106 -2.63 -15.76 8.46
N SER A 107 -2.18 -17.02 8.43
CA SER A 107 -2.86 -18.17 9.06
C SER A 107 -2.59 -18.24 10.56
#